data_AF-A0A6N7AIC4-F1
#
_entry.id   AF-A0A6N7AIC4-F1
#
_cell.length_a   1.000
_cell.length_b   1.000
_cell.length_c   1.000
_cell.angle_alpha   90.00
_cell.angle_beta   90.00
_cell.angle_gamma   90.00
#
_symmetry.space_group_name_H-M   'P 1'
#
loop_
_entity.id
_entity.type
_entity.pdbx_description
1 polymer ?
#
loop_
_entity_poly.entity_id
_entity_poly.type
_entity_poly.pdbx_seq_one_letter_code
_entity_poly.pdbx_strand_id
1 'polypeptide(L)'
;MEQNIEFTRFPVPAEEEYSVSNAYPALLRAADLIGQMADINYLRKIGGLFREFEETGANKKFSYTCAADLRTSYPAFFWNVVSPLIHPALRYLRVTQEGKMWINNLYANVFIEEHKTPASGAER
;
A
#
# COMPACT_ATOMS: atom_id res chain seq x y z
N MET A 1 1.33 22.18 -9.62
CA MET A 1 1.44 20.83 -10.23
C MET A 1 2.60 20.07 -9.61
N GLU A 2 3.80 20.65 -9.54
CA GLU A 2 4.98 20.05 -8.91
C GLU A 2 4.74 19.56 -7.47
N GLN A 3 4.09 20.37 -6.61
CA GLN A 3 3.73 19.98 -5.24
C GLN A 3 2.82 18.73 -5.17
N ASN A 4 1.94 18.51 -6.15
CA ASN A 4 1.08 17.33 -6.14
C ASN A 4 1.88 16.06 -6.43
N ILE A 5 2.87 16.15 -7.32
CA ILE A 5 3.76 15.04 -7.69
C ILE A 5 4.72 14.73 -6.53
N GLU A 6 5.22 15.75 -5.83
CA GLU A 6 6.06 15.57 -4.65
C GLU A 6 5.34 14.83 -3.51
N PHE A 7 4.02 14.98 -3.41
CA PHE A 7 3.20 14.26 -2.43
C PHE A 7 3.04 12.75 -2.71
N THR A 8 3.37 12.29 -3.91
CA THR A 8 3.35 10.87 -4.27
C THR A 8 4.71 10.19 -4.10
N ARG A 9 5.70 10.85 -3.48
CA ARG A 9 6.98 10.20 -3.16
C ARG A 9 6.79 9.00 -2.25
N PHE A 10 7.53 7.94 -2.57
CA PHE A 10 7.59 6.73 -1.77
C PHE A 10 9.05 6.42 -1.38
N PRO A 11 9.33 6.03 -0.11
CA PRO A 11 8.39 5.97 1.01
C PRO A 11 7.85 7.35 1.40
N VAL A 12 6.61 7.39 1.91
CA VAL A 12 5.95 8.65 2.28
C VAL A 12 6.83 9.38 3.29
N PRO A 13 7.29 10.59 2.97
CA PRO A 13 8.13 11.37 3.86
C PRO A 13 7.43 11.68 5.20
N ALA A 14 8.20 11.78 6.29
CA ALA A 14 7.68 11.87 7.66
C ALA A 14 7.34 13.31 8.11
N GLU A 15 7.51 14.29 7.23
CA GLU A 15 7.31 15.71 7.49
C GLU A 15 5.83 16.02 7.73
N GLU A 16 5.57 17.02 8.60
CA GLU A 16 4.22 17.46 8.96
C GLU A 16 3.35 17.83 7.75
N GLU A 17 3.97 18.30 6.66
CA GLU A 17 3.29 18.64 5.41
C GLU A 17 2.58 17.41 4.80
N TYR A 18 3.17 16.21 4.95
CA TYR A 18 2.58 14.96 4.48
C TYR A 18 1.48 14.42 5.41
N SER A 19 1.28 15.00 6.60
CA SER A 19 0.15 14.65 7.47
C SER A 19 -1.19 15.24 7.01
N VAL A 20 -1.15 16.21 6.09
CA VAL A 20 -2.35 16.86 5.54
C VAL A 20 -3.21 15.83 4.82
N SER A 21 -4.50 15.82 5.15
CA SER A 21 -5.43 14.74 4.78
C SER A 21 -6.62 15.20 3.93
N ASN A 22 -6.79 16.53 3.78
CA ASN A 22 -7.95 17.16 3.14
C ASN A 22 -7.59 18.11 1.98
N ALA A 23 -6.36 18.06 1.47
CA ALA A 23 -5.90 18.85 0.33
C ALA A 23 -5.75 18.00 -0.95
N TYR A 24 -5.73 18.64 -2.12
CA TYR A 24 -5.53 17.96 -3.42
C TYR A 24 -4.27 17.06 -3.46
N PRO A 25 -3.10 17.46 -2.94
CA PRO A 25 -1.93 16.57 -2.88
C PRO A 25 -2.19 15.29 -2.07
N ALA A 26 -2.92 15.40 -0.95
CA ALA A 26 -3.27 14.26 -0.12
C ALA A 26 -4.21 13.28 -0.82
N LEU A 27 -5.18 13.81 -1.60
CA LEU A 27 -6.09 12.99 -2.40
C LEU A 27 -5.34 12.27 -3.53
N LEU A 28 -4.40 12.95 -4.20
CA LEU A 28 -3.59 12.34 -5.25
C LEU A 28 -2.71 11.21 -4.71
N ARG A 29 -2.03 11.45 -3.57
CA ARG A 29 -1.28 10.41 -2.86
C ARG A 29 -2.18 9.23 -2.48
N ALA A 30 -3.37 9.50 -1.97
CA ALA A 30 -4.30 8.44 -1.61
C ALA A 30 -4.73 7.63 -2.84
N ALA A 31 -4.97 8.27 -3.98
CA ALA A 31 -5.29 7.59 -5.24
C ALA A 31 -4.14 6.70 -5.73
N ASP A 32 -2.89 7.18 -5.66
CA ASP A 32 -1.70 6.39 -6.00
C ASP A 32 -1.55 5.15 -5.11
N LEU A 33 -1.61 5.33 -3.79
CA LEU A 33 -1.52 4.24 -2.82
C LEU A 33 -2.64 3.20 -3.00
N ILE A 34 -3.88 3.66 -3.19
CA ILE A 34 -5.02 2.77 -3.44
C ILE A 34 -4.81 2.00 -4.74
N GLY A 35 -4.36 2.66 -5.82
CA GLY A 35 -4.11 2.01 -7.10
C GLY A 35 -3.07 0.90 -7.01
N GLN A 36 -1.98 1.13 -6.28
CA GLN A 36 -0.91 0.13 -6.08
C GLN A 36 -1.39 -1.06 -5.23
N MET A 37 -2.13 -0.80 -4.15
CA MET A 37 -2.46 -1.81 -3.14
C MET A 37 -3.75 -2.59 -3.42
N ALA A 38 -4.68 -2.01 -4.18
CA ALA A 38 -5.92 -2.67 -4.58
C ALA A 38 -5.78 -3.48 -5.89
N ASP A 39 -4.58 -3.49 -6.49
CA ASP A 39 -4.32 -4.31 -7.67
C ASP A 39 -4.54 -5.79 -7.35
N ILE A 40 -5.43 -6.44 -8.10
CA ILE A 40 -5.73 -7.89 -7.96
C ILE A 40 -4.48 -8.74 -8.20
N ASN A 41 -3.51 -8.23 -8.97
CA ASN A 41 -2.23 -8.88 -9.24
C ASN A 41 -1.12 -8.45 -8.27
N TYR A 42 -1.43 -7.76 -7.16
CA TYR A 42 -0.44 -7.28 -6.19
C TYR A 42 0.58 -8.38 -5.82
N LEU A 43 0.11 -9.58 -5.51
CA LEU A 43 0.97 -10.72 -5.16
C LEU A 43 1.90 -11.18 -6.30
N ARG A 44 1.46 -11.06 -7.55
CA ARG A 44 2.28 -11.40 -8.72
C ARG A 44 3.33 -10.33 -9.00
N LYS A 45 3.06 -9.09 -8.62
CA LYS A 45 3.92 -7.92 -8.86
C LYS A 45 4.96 -7.71 -7.75
N ILE A 46 4.87 -8.42 -6.63
CA ILE A 46 5.70 -8.17 -5.45
C ILE A 46 7.21 -8.29 -5.73
N GLY A 47 7.62 -9.18 -6.64
CA GLY A 47 9.02 -9.29 -7.06
C GLY A 47 9.52 -8.09 -7.87
N GLY A 48 8.65 -7.50 -8.70
CA GLY A 48 8.96 -6.25 -9.41
C GLY A 48 9.02 -5.06 -8.46
N LEU A 49 8.05 -4.94 -7.56
CA LEU A 49 8.00 -3.89 -6.54
C LEU A 49 9.23 -3.92 -5.63
N PHE A 50 9.71 -5.11 -5.23
CA PHE A 50 10.94 -5.23 -4.47
C PHE A 50 12.15 -4.69 -5.25
N ARG A 51 12.26 -4.96 -6.55
CA ARG A 51 13.35 -4.44 -7.39
C ARG A 51 13.31 -2.91 -7.47
N GLU A 52 12.13 -2.31 -7.62
CA GLU A 52 11.97 -0.86 -7.56
C GLU A 52 12.42 -0.28 -6.20
N PHE A 53 12.18 -1.02 -5.10
CA PHE A 53 12.65 -0.64 -3.78
C PHE A 53 14.17 -0.74 -3.64
N GLU A 54 14.82 -1.69 -4.32
CA GLU A 54 16.28 -1.77 -4.39
C GLU A 54 16.87 -0.59 -5.15
N GLU A 55 16.28 -0.24 -6.30
CA GLU A 55 16.72 0.89 -7.15
C GLU A 55 16.63 2.23 -6.42
N THR A 56 15.57 2.43 -5.64
CA THR A 56 15.34 3.66 -4.86
C THR A 56 15.99 3.64 -3.47
N GLY A 57 16.52 2.50 -3.03
CA GLY A 57 17.04 2.29 -1.67
C GLY A 57 15.96 2.24 -0.59
N ALA A 58 14.68 2.17 -0.96
CA ALA A 58 13.57 2.03 -0.02
C ALA A 58 13.63 0.69 0.75
N ASN A 59 14.14 -0.37 0.12
CA ASN A 59 14.34 -1.67 0.78
C ASN A 59 15.21 -1.54 2.04
N LYS A 60 16.26 -0.71 2.01
CA LYS A 60 17.14 -0.46 3.16
C LYS A 60 16.43 0.31 4.28
N LYS A 61 15.59 1.30 3.92
CA LYS A 61 14.80 2.07 4.91
C LYS A 61 13.83 1.19 5.68
N PHE A 62 13.30 0.15 5.03
CA PHE A 62 12.38 -0.82 5.64
C PHE A 62 13.06 -2.10 6.12
N SER A 63 14.38 -2.21 6.01
CA SER A 63 15.15 -3.42 6.34
C SER A 63 14.66 -4.69 5.59
N TYR A 64 14.18 -4.54 4.35
CA TYR A 64 13.79 -5.65 3.48
C TYR A 64 14.98 -6.17 2.70
N THR A 65 15.22 -7.48 2.79
CA THR A 65 16.32 -8.18 2.10
C THR A 65 15.85 -8.98 0.90
N CYS A 66 14.55 -9.32 0.83
CA CYS A 66 13.94 -10.00 -0.30
C CYS A 66 12.46 -9.63 -0.49
N ALA A 67 11.89 -10.03 -1.64
CA ALA A 67 10.47 -9.82 -1.92
C ALA A 67 9.52 -10.52 -0.92
N ALA A 68 9.97 -11.57 -0.24
CA ALA A 68 9.20 -12.21 0.81
C ALA A 68 9.08 -11.34 2.07
N ASP A 69 10.09 -10.52 2.38
CA ASP A 69 10.04 -9.57 3.51
C ASP A 69 8.99 -8.49 3.25
N LEU A 70 8.96 -7.97 2.01
CA LEU A 70 7.95 -7.02 1.56
C LEU A 70 6.53 -7.61 1.65
N ARG A 71 6.40 -8.90 1.34
CA ARG A 71 5.13 -9.62 1.42
C ARG A 71 4.65 -9.80 2.86
N THR A 72 5.53 -10.26 3.75
CA THR A 72 5.21 -10.52 5.16
C THR A 72 4.94 -9.24 5.93
N SER A 73 5.62 -8.15 5.59
CA SER A 73 5.41 -6.83 6.20
C SER A 73 4.20 -6.08 5.66
N TYR A 74 3.61 -6.53 4.56
CA TYR A 74 2.53 -5.82 3.86
C TYR A 74 1.34 -5.45 4.76
N PRO A 75 0.78 -6.35 5.60
CA PRO A 75 -0.31 -5.96 6.48
C PRO A 75 0.06 -4.88 7.49
N ALA A 76 1.22 -5.03 8.15
CA ALA A 76 1.69 -4.05 9.12
C ALA A 76 1.95 -2.69 8.46
N PHE A 77 2.54 -2.70 7.25
CA PHE A 77 2.73 -1.51 6.45
C PHE A 77 1.40 -0.84 6.07
N PHE A 78 0.41 -1.64 5.64
CA PHE A 78 -0.91 -1.14 5.31
C PHE A 78 -1.55 -0.43 6.51
N TRP A 79 -1.64 -1.08 7.67
CA TRP A 79 -2.34 -0.51 8.83
C TRP A 79 -1.61 0.67 9.46
N ASN A 80 -0.28 0.62 9.57
CA ASN A 80 0.49 1.63 10.28
C ASN A 80 0.84 2.84 9.41
N VAL A 81 0.97 2.66 8.10
CA VAL A 81 1.43 3.72 7.18
C VAL A 81 0.33 4.13 6.22
N VAL A 82 -0.29 3.18 5.51
CA VAL A 82 -1.18 3.54 4.39
C VAL A 82 -2.58 3.90 4.84
N SER A 83 -3.18 3.12 5.75
CA SER A 83 -4.54 3.30 6.24
C SER A 83 -4.83 4.73 6.71
N PRO A 84 -3.96 5.37 7.53
CA PRO A 84 -4.15 6.77 7.93
C PRO A 84 -4.19 7.75 6.76
N LEU A 85 -3.40 7.52 5.70
CA LEU A 85 -3.26 8.41 4.56
C LEU A 85 -4.43 8.31 3.58
N ILE A 86 -5.05 7.13 3.47
CA ILE A 86 -6.12 6.87 2.51
C ILE A 86 -7.53 6.99 3.13
N HIS A 87 -7.67 6.84 4.45
CA HIS A 87 -8.96 6.80 5.12
C HIS A 87 -9.91 7.96 4.75
N PRO A 88 -9.45 9.23 4.70
CA PRO A 88 -10.31 10.35 4.29
C PRO A 88 -10.79 10.23 2.84
N ALA A 89 -9.98 9.65 1.95
CA ALA A 89 -10.29 9.50 0.54
C ALA A 89 -11.29 8.36 0.27
N LEU A 90 -11.36 7.34 1.14
CA LEU A 90 -12.28 6.22 1.00
C LEU A 90 -13.75 6.66 0.89
N ARG A 91 -14.12 7.81 1.49
CA ARG A 91 -15.48 8.36 1.37
C ARG A 91 -15.90 8.64 -0.07
N TYR A 92 -14.95 9.02 -0.93
CA TYR A 92 -15.22 9.30 -2.35
C TYR A 92 -15.46 8.01 -3.13
N LEU A 93 -14.71 6.95 -2.83
CA LEU A 93 -14.88 5.64 -3.45
C LEU A 93 -16.20 4.94 -3.04
N ARG A 94 -16.75 5.26 -1.86
CA ARG A 94 -18.02 4.68 -1.39
C ARG A 94 -19.24 5.11 -2.20
N VAL A 95 -19.13 6.12 -3.06
CA VAL A 95 -20.26 6.71 -3.79
C VAL A 95 -20.67 5.85 -4.99
N THR A 96 -19.74 5.14 -5.63
CA THR A 96 -20.01 4.31 -6.82
C THR A 96 -19.81 2.82 -6.54
N GLN A 97 -20.43 1.95 -7.34
CA GLN A 97 -20.22 0.51 -7.24
C GLN A 97 -18.77 0.13 -7.55
N GLU A 98 -18.19 0.73 -8.59
CA GLU A 98 -16.79 0.53 -8.96
C GLU A 98 -15.85 0.96 -7.83
N GLY A 99 -16.07 2.13 -7.22
CA GLY A 99 -15.24 2.57 -6.09
C GLY A 99 -15.33 1.62 -4.89
N LYS A 100 -16.51 1.06 -4.59
CA LYS A 100 -16.64 0.01 -3.57
C LYS A 100 -15.86 -1.25 -3.92
N MET A 101 -15.75 -1.63 -5.21
CA MET A 101 -14.92 -2.76 -5.63
C MET A 101 -13.43 -2.50 -5.35
N TRP A 102 -12.94 -1.28 -5.60
CA TRP A 102 -11.57 -0.89 -5.25
C TRP A 102 -11.30 -1.02 -3.74
N ILE A 103 -12.25 -0.58 -2.91
CA ILE A 103 -12.17 -0.74 -1.44
C ILE A 103 -12.12 -2.21 -1.05
N ASN A 104 -12.97 -3.05 -1.66
CA ASN A 104 -13.02 -4.47 -1.35
C ASN A 104 -11.73 -5.19 -1.75
N ASN A 105 -11.18 -4.90 -2.93
CA ASN A 105 -9.92 -5.49 -3.40
C ASN A 105 -8.76 -5.10 -2.49
N LEU A 106 -8.71 -3.83 -2.07
CA LEU A 106 -7.71 -3.33 -1.12
C LEU A 106 -7.70 -4.15 0.18
N TYR A 107 -8.85 -4.28 0.84
CA TYR A 107 -8.95 -5.04 2.10
C TYR A 107 -8.78 -6.54 1.88
N ALA A 108 -9.22 -7.09 0.75
CA ALA A 108 -9.01 -8.51 0.43
C ALA A 108 -7.51 -8.84 0.32
N ASN A 109 -6.72 -7.99 -0.34
CA ASN A 109 -5.27 -8.18 -0.45
C ASN A 109 -4.60 -8.17 0.93
N VAL A 110 -4.99 -7.25 1.82
CA VAL A 110 -4.47 -7.19 3.19
C VAL A 110 -4.86 -8.46 3.96
N PHE A 111 -6.14 -8.83 3.89
CA PHE A 111 -6.67 -10.00 4.59
C PHE A 111 -6.00 -11.32 4.17
N ILE A 112 -5.81 -11.53 2.86
CA ILE A 112 -5.14 -12.72 2.31
C ILE A 112 -3.72 -12.85 2.88
N GLU A 113 -3.02 -11.73 3.03
CA GLU A 113 -1.64 -11.73 3.52
C GLU A 113 -1.56 -11.88 5.04
N GLU A 114 -2.52 -11.36 5.80
CA GLU A 114 -2.65 -11.59 7.25
C GLU A 114 -3.02 -13.03 7.60
N HIS A 115 -3.94 -13.63 6.84
CA HIS A 115 -4.54 -14.93 7.16
C HIS A 115 -3.97 -16.08 6.35
N LYS A 116 -2.72 -15.95 5.88
CA LYS A 116 -1.99 -17.13 5.40
C LYS A 116 -1.85 -18.12 6.55
N THR A 117 -2.80 -19.04 6.64
CA THR A 117 -2.69 -20.24 7.45
C THR A 117 -1.35 -20.89 7.11
N PRO A 118 -0.45 -21.16 8.08
CA PRO A 118 0.67 -22.05 7.80
C PRO A 118 0.05 -23.34 7.27
N ALA A 119 0.55 -23.85 6.16
CA ALA A 119 0.18 -25.19 5.71
C ALA A 119 0.58 -26.18 6.80
N SER A 120 -0.33 -26.43 7.74
CA SER A 120 -0.34 -27.61 8.59
C SER A 120 -0.56 -28.79 7.65
N GLY A 121 0.52 -29.46 7.29
CA GLY A 121 0.47 -30.59 6.37
C GLY A 121 1.83 -31.20 6.05
N ALA A 122 2.74 -31.26 7.02
CA ALA A 122 3.81 -32.24 7.02
C ALA A 122 3.75 -32.95 8.37
N GLU A 123 2.92 -34.00 8.45
CA GLU A 123 3.06 -35.11 9.37
C GLU A 123 2.04 -36.21 9.01
N ARG A 124 2.47 -37.12 8.12
CA ARG A 124 2.46 -38.59 8.26
C ARG A 124 2.62 -39.27 6.92
#